data_AF-A0A3N5Z7G9-F1
#
_entry.id   AF-A0A3N5Z7G9-F1
#
_cell.length_a   1.000
_cell.length_b   1.000
_cell.length_c   1.000
_cell.angle_alpha   90.00
_cell.angle_beta   90.00
_cell.angle_gamma   90.00
#
_symmetry.space_group_name_H-M   'P 1'
#
loop_
_entity.id
_entity.type
_entity.pdbx_description
1 polymer ?
#
loop_
_entity_poly.entity_id
_entity_poly.type
_entity_poly.pdbx_seq_one_letter_code
_entity_poly.pdbx_strand_id
1 'polypeptide(L)' 'VDYADLDGNLLISNDPFKGPTVEKGKIILPTDAGLGVEPTA' A
#
# COMPACT_ATOMS: atom_id res chain seq x y z
N VAL A 1 10.90 -15.40 -14.60
CA VAL A 1 10.39 -14.07 -14.21
C VAL A 1 9.67 -14.28 -12.91
N ASP A 2 10.02 -13.50 -11.89
CA ASP A 2 9.45 -13.63 -10.56
C ASP A 2 8.41 -12.54 -10.36
N TYR A 3 7.23 -12.91 -9.88
CA TYR A 3 6.12 -12.00 -9.63
C TYR A 3 5.76 -12.04 -8.15
N ALA A 4 5.56 -10.86 -7.57
CA ALA A 4 5.06 -10.70 -6.22
C ALA A 4 3.55 -10.39 -6.27
N ASP A 5 2.81 -11.04 -5.40
CA ASP A 5 1.37 -10.84 -5.23
C ASP A 5 1.14 -9.90 -4.04
N LEU A 6 0.75 -8.64 -4.33
CA LEU A 6 0.72 -7.52 -3.39
C LEU A 6 -0.55 -6.66 -3.55
N ASP A 7 -1.69 -7.28 -3.84
CA ASP A 7 -2.94 -6.57 -4.12
C ASP A 7 -4.03 -6.73 -3.04
N GLY A 8 -3.76 -7.45 -1.95
CA GLY A 8 -4.75 -7.75 -0.92
C GLY A 8 -5.36 -6.50 -0.26
N ASN A 9 -4.62 -5.40 -0.15
CA ASN A 9 -5.13 -4.13 0.37
C ASN A 9 -6.16 -3.48 -0.57
N LEU A 10 -6.18 -3.82 -1.86
CA LEU A 10 -7.17 -3.32 -2.82
C LEU A 10 -8.55 -3.97 -2.64
N LEU A 11 -8.62 -5.05 -1.86
CA LEU A 11 -9.84 -5.84 -1.64
C LEU A 11 -10.60 -5.44 -0.37
N ILE A 12 -10.09 -4.50 0.41
CA ILE A 12 -10.71 -4.02 1.65
C ILE A 12 -10.99 -2.51 1.57
N SER A 13 -12.10 -2.07 2.13
CA SER A 13 -12.48 -0.65 2.19
C SER A 13 -12.33 -0.04 3.58
N ASN A 14 -11.89 -0.83 4.56
CA ASN A 14 -11.84 -0.50 5.98
C ASN A 14 -10.43 -0.69 6.56
N ASP A 15 -9.39 -0.47 5.76
CA ASP A 15 -8.01 -0.52 6.24
C ASP A 15 -7.80 0.57 7.30
N PRO A 16 -7.44 0.23 8.55
CA PRO A 16 -7.19 1.20 9.60
C PRO A 16 -5.81 1.89 9.45
N PHE A 17 -5.07 1.58 8.40
CA PHE A 17 -3.77 2.18 8.10
C PHE A 17 -3.75 2.78 6.70
N LYS A 18 -2.90 3.78 6.53
CA LYS A 18 -2.54 4.38 5.26
C LYS A 18 -1.06 4.16 5.02
N GLY A 19 -0.69 3.85 3.78
CA GLY A 19 0.69 3.54 3.41
C GLY A 19 0.86 3.57 1.89
N PRO A 20 1.61 2.62 1.29
CA PRO A 20 1.75 2.52 -0.15
C PRO A 20 0.40 2.47 -0.88
N THR A 21 0.28 3.24 -1.96
CA THR A 21 -0.92 3.28 -2.81
C THR A 21 -0.67 2.56 -4.14
N VAL A 22 -1.74 2.31 -4.90
CA VAL A 22 -1.64 1.73 -6.24
C VAL A 22 -2.19 2.69 -7.28
N GLU A 23 -1.35 3.06 -8.25
CA GLU A 23 -1.72 3.88 -9.39
C GLU A 23 -1.45 3.13 -10.69
N LYS A 24 -2.49 2.89 -11.50
CA LYS A 24 -2.37 2.21 -12.81
C LYS A 24 -1.60 0.88 -12.71
N GLY A 25 -1.87 0.10 -11.66
CA GLY A 25 -1.22 -1.19 -11.43
C GLY A 25 0.23 -1.10 -10.92
N LYS A 26 0.68 0.07 -10.47
CA LYS A 26 2.00 0.26 -9.86
C LYS A 26 1.86 0.64 -8.40
N ILE A 27 2.64 -0.01 -7.55
CA ILE A 27 2.79 0.39 -6.15
C ILE A 27 3.59 1.69 -6.09
N ILE A 28 3.03 2.70 -5.45
CA ILE A 28 3.66 3.99 -5.18
C ILE A 28 4.17 3.95 -3.73
N LEU A 29 5.48 3.98 -3.57
CA LEU A 29 6.12 3.93 -2.26
C LEU A 29 6.06 5.31 -1.57
N PRO A 30 5.78 5.36 -0.27
CA PRO A 30 5.85 6.59 0.50
C PRO A 30 7.29 7.09 0.63
N THR A 31 7.45 8.40 0.83
CA THR A 31 8.76 9.04 0.99
C THR A 31 9.23 9.10 2.45
N ASP A 32 8.35 8.77 3.39
CA ASP A 32 8.63 8.80 4.82
C ASP A 32 9.52 7.62 5.24
N ALA A 33 10.16 7.77 6.40
CA ALA A 33 11.06 6.75 6.92
C ALA A 33 10.34 5.44 7.25
N GLY A 34 11.07 4.32 7.17
CA GLY A 34 10.52 3.00 7.45
C GLY A 34 9.58 2.53 6.34
N LEU A 35 8.46 1.91 6.71
CA LEU A 35 7.43 1.46 5.75
C LEU A 35 6.53 2.61 5.27
N GLY A 36 6.62 3.79 5.89
CA GLY A 36 5.74 4.93 5.61
C GLY A 36 4.26 4.62 5.82
N VAL A 37 3.95 3.81 6.85
CA VAL A 37 2.58 3.44 7.23
C VAL A 37 2.16 4.20 8.49
N GLU A 38 0.97 4.80 8.46
CA GLU A 38 0.37 5.58 9.55
C GLU A 38 -1.07 5.11 9.84
N PRO A 39 -1.56 5.14 11.10
CA PRO A 39 -2.97 4.89 11.39
C PRO A 39 -3.88 5.94 10.74
N THR A 40 -5.02 5.51 10.19
CA THR A 40 -6.08 6.44 9.77
C THR A 40 -6.86 6.91 11.00
N ALA A 41 -7.04 8.22 11.14
CA ALA A 41 -7.79 8.83 12.24
C ALA A 41 -9.29 8.52 12.21
#